data_AF-A0A542QSG6-F1
#
_entry.id   AF-A0A542QSG6-F1
#
_cell.length_a   1.000
_cell.length_b   1.000
_cell.length_c   1.000
_cell.angle_alpha   90.00
_cell.angle_beta   90.00
_cell.angle_gamma   90.00
#
_symmetry.space_group_name_H-M   'P 1'
#
loop_
_entity.id
_entity.type
_entity.pdbx_description
1 polymer ?
#
loop_
_entity_poly.entity_id
_entity_poly.type
_entity_poly.pdbx_seq_one_letter_code
_entity_poly.pdbx_strand_id
1 'polypeptide(L)'
;MTVHPSLQTYADAWTHSIESIAELVQPLVEGEWNRATPCPSWSVRDVVSHVIGMECEMLGDPRPIHTLPRDLYHVQSEFARYMEMQVDVRRHHTAPEMTSELEYTIIRRARQLRNETRAPDTMVRAPLGAEQTLELAMRMRAFDTWAHEQDLRTALGRPGNLDSPGAYVARDCLLEALPKVVAKDAGAPANSAVVFDVHGPVEFLRTVRVDADGRGTVDGAPSLGPVVTLAMDWETYVRLACGRVRAAAVQDRVKVDGDAELGAAILREFAVTP
;
A
#
# COMPACT_ATOMS: atom_id res chain seq x y z
N MET A 1 1.56 -24.36 -6.43
CA MET A 1 0.40 -23.66 -7.00
C MET A 1 -0.72 -23.84 -6.00
N THR A 2 -1.35 -22.76 -5.56
CA THR A 2 -2.52 -22.85 -4.68
C THR A 2 -3.68 -23.45 -5.47
N VAL A 3 -4.61 -24.13 -4.80
CA VAL A 3 -5.82 -24.69 -5.43
C VAL A 3 -6.92 -23.64 -5.64
N HIS A 4 -6.67 -22.38 -5.26
CA HIS A 4 -7.64 -21.29 -5.29
C HIS A 4 -7.14 -20.16 -6.20
N PRO A 5 -7.71 -19.99 -7.41
CA PRO A 5 -7.24 -18.99 -8.38
C PRO A 5 -7.12 -17.56 -7.82
N SER A 6 -8.04 -17.14 -6.93
CA SER A 6 -7.98 -15.81 -6.30
C SER A 6 -6.75 -15.64 -5.40
N LEU A 7 -6.40 -16.66 -4.62
CA LEU A 7 -5.20 -16.63 -3.77
C LEU A 7 -3.91 -16.68 -4.59
N GLN A 8 -3.92 -17.37 -5.73
CA GLN A 8 -2.77 -17.45 -6.62
C GLN A 8 -2.38 -16.06 -7.16
N THR A 9 -3.35 -15.23 -7.55
CA THR A 9 -3.10 -13.85 -8.00
C THR A 9 -2.32 -13.05 -6.95
N TYR A 10 -2.72 -13.11 -5.68
CA TYR A 10 -2.03 -12.40 -4.60
C TYR A 10 -0.67 -13.01 -4.29
N ALA A 11 -0.53 -14.33 -4.37
CA ALA A 11 0.76 -15.00 -4.20
C ALA A 11 1.76 -14.59 -5.28
N ASP A 12 1.34 -14.49 -6.54
CA ASP A 12 2.19 -14.08 -7.66
C ASP A 12 2.59 -12.61 -7.54
N ALA A 13 1.64 -11.73 -7.19
CA ALA A 13 1.89 -10.31 -6.95
C ALA A 13 2.87 -10.07 -5.79
N TRP A 14 2.68 -10.79 -4.68
CA TRP A 14 3.62 -10.76 -3.56
C TRP A 14 5.00 -11.28 -3.98
N THR A 15 5.07 -12.42 -4.68
CA THR A 15 6.34 -13.06 -5.09
C THR A 15 7.16 -12.13 -5.98
N HIS A 16 6.53 -11.54 -7.01
CA HIS A 16 7.19 -10.58 -7.88
C HIS A 16 7.75 -9.38 -7.09
N SER A 17 6.95 -8.82 -6.19
CA SER A 17 7.33 -7.60 -5.46
C SER A 17 8.44 -7.89 -4.45
N ILE A 18 8.37 -9.00 -3.71
CA ILE A 18 9.37 -9.33 -2.69
C ILE A 18 10.72 -9.73 -3.31
N GLU A 19 10.71 -10.44 -4.43
CA GLU A 19 11.93 -10.75 -5.20
C GLU A 19 12.56 -9.48 -5.74
N SER A 20 11.75 -8.56 -6.27
CA SER A 20 12.22 -7.24 -6.69
C SER A 20 12.81 -6.44 -5.52
N ILE A 21 12.24 -6.51 -4.31
CA ILE A 21 12.82 -5.86 -3.13
C ILE A 21 14.20 -6.47 -2.82
N ALA A 22 14.30 -7.80 -2.81
CA ALA A 22 15.56 -8.50 -2.56
C ALA A 22 16.66 -8.08 -3.55
N GLU A 23 16.34 -8.04 -4.84
CA GLU A 23 17.27 -7.59 -5.89
C GLU A 23 17.69 -6.12 -5.73
N LEU A 24 16.78 -5.25 -5.29
CA LEU A 24 17.08 -3.83 -5.05
C LEU A 24 18.05 -3.64 -3.89
N VAL A 25 17.89 -4.41 -2.81
CA VAL A 25 18.63 -4.17 -1.55
C VAL A 25 19.91 -4.99 -1.43
N GLN A 26 20.02 -6.11 -2.16
CA GLN A 26 21.22 -6.96 -2.15
C GLN A 26 22.54 -6.23 -2.47
N PRO A 27 22.62 -5.33 -3.48
CA PRO A 27 23.87 -4.66 -3.81
C PRO A 27 24.14 -3.38 -2.99
N LEU A 28 23.25 -3.01 -2.06
CA LEU A 28 23.36 -1.73 -1.35
C LEU A 28 24.53 -1.73 -0.38
N VAL A 29 25.27 -0.63 -0.38
CA VAL A 29 26.28 -0.38 0.66
C VAL A 29 25.61 0.13 1.94
N GLU A 30 26.25 -0.04 3.08
CA GLU A 30 25.69 0.28 4.41
C GLU A 30 25.08 1.69 4.51
N GLY A 31 25.71 2.69 3.89
CA GLY A 31 25.20 4.07 3.92
C GLY A 31 23.86 4.26 3.21
N GLU A 32 23.51 3.42 2.23
CA GLU A 32 22.26 3.53 1.47
C GLU A 32 21.05 3.05 2.26
N TRP A 33 21.26 2.14 3.22
CA TRP A 33 20.20 1.62 4.10
C TRP A 33 19.58 2.70 4.98
N ASN A 34 20.30 3.80 5.24
CA ASN A 34 19.83 4.91 6.07
C ASN A 34 19.22 6.05 5.24
N ARG A 35 19.06 5.90 3.93
CA ARG A 35 18.38 6.91 3.10
C ARG A 35 16.91 7.00 3.49
N ALA A 36 16.41 8.23 3.61
CA ALA A 36 14.99 8.48 3.82
C ALA A 36 14.16 8.01 2.62
N THR A 37 12.97 7.47 2.90
CA THR A 37 12.02 7.05 1.87
C THR A 37 10.82 8.00 1.81
N PRO A 38 9.98 7.89 0.76
CA PRO A 38 8.69 8.57 0.75
C PRO A 38 7.74 8.13 1.87
N CYS A 39 7.93 6.93 2.45
CA CYS A 39 7.22 6.51 3.64
C CYS A 39 7.70 7.35 4.84
N PRO A 40 6.84 8.19 5.45
CA PRO A 40 7.29 9.17 6.44
C PRO A 40 8.02 8.53 7.62
N SER A 41 9.15 9.13 8.01
CA SER A 41 9.99 8.70 9.14
C SER A 41 10.69 7.35 8.97
N TRP A 42 10.55 6.68 7.82
CA TRP A 42 11.19 5.40 7.54
C TRP A 42 12.31 5.53 6.52
N SER A 43 13.47 4.98 6.88
CA SER A 43 14.60 4.74 6.00
C SER A 43 14.39 3.49 5.13
N VAL A 44 15.29 3.26 4.18
CA VAL A 44 15.35 2.01 3.40
C VAL A 44 15.36 0.78 4.33
N ARG A 45 16.15 0.83 5.41
CA ARG A 45 16.18 -0.22 6.43
C ARG A 45 14.83 -0.42 7.06
N ASP A 46 14.19 0.66 7.49
CA ASP A 46 12.90 0.58 8.19
C ASP A 46 11.81 -0.05 7.30
N VAL A 47 11.77 0.30 6.02
CA VAL A 47 10.84 -0.30 5.05
C VAL A 47 11.09 -1.80 4.90
N VAL A 48 12.35 -2.23 4.73
CA VAL A 48 12.69 -3.66 4.64
C VAL A 48 12.36 -4.38 5.96
N SER A 49 12.62 -3.75 7.10
CA SER A 49 12.29 -4.29 8.43
C SER A 49 10.80 -4.51 8.62
N HIS A 50 9.95 -3.57 8.17
CA HIS A 50 8.50 -3.71 8.16
C HIS A 50 8.06 -4.90 7.30
N VAL A 51 8.56 -4.99 6.07
CA VAL A 51 8.24 -6.10 5.16
C VAL A 51 8.61 -7.44 5.79
N ILE A 52 9.83 -7.59 6.32
CA ILE A 52 10.25 -8.81 7.03
C ILE A 52 9.31 -9.10 8.20
N GLY A 53 9.04 -8.11 9.06
CA GLY A 53 8.22 -8.30 10.26
C GLY A 53 6.81 -8.78 9.97
N MET A 54 6.17 -8.19 8.95
CA MET A 54 4.83 -8.56 8.53
C MET A 54 4.79 -9.95 7.90
N GLU A 55 5.82 -10.32 7.13
CA GLU A 55 5.93 -11.68 6.59
C GLU A 55 6.21 -12.73 7.67
N CYS A 56 6.99 -12.41 8.69
CA CYS A 56 7.15 -13.28 9.87
C CYS A 56 5.82 -13.49 10.60
N GLU A 57 5.00 -12.45 10.74
CA GLU A 57 3.64 -12.61 11.32
C GLU A 57 2.74 -13.50 10.46
N MET A 58 2.82 -13.39 9.14
CA MET A 58 2.11 -14.29 8.22
C MET A 58 2.58 -15.76 8.32
N LEU A 59 3.85 -15.98 8.66
CA LEU A 59 4.38 -17.31 8.99
C LEU A 59 3.89 -17.84 10.35
N GLY A 60 3.28 -16.98 11.17
CA GLY A 60 2.88 -17.30 12.54
C GLY A 60 4.04 -17.19 13.55
N ASP A 61 5.14 -16.54 13.18
CA ASP A 61 6.26 -16.33 14.10
C ASP A 61 5.84 -15.41 15.25
N PRO A 62 6.42 -15.61 16.45
CA PRO A 62 6.19 -14.71 17.56
C PRO A 62 6.73 -13.32 17.22
N ARG A 63 5.97 -12.28 17.61
CA ARG A 63 6.45 -10.91 17.52
C ARG A 63 7.66 -10.69 18.44
N PRO A 64 8.61 -9.82 18.07
CA PRO A 64 9.73 -9.46 18.92
C PRO A 64 9.27 -8.94 20.28
N ILE A 65 9.96 -9.36 21.34
CA ILE A 65 9.80 -8.76 22.67
C ILE A 65 10.72 -7.54 22.71
N HIS A 66 10.18 -6.38 22.32
CA HIS A 66 10.94 -5.15 22.16
C HIS A 66 10.19 -3.94 22.74
N THR A 67 10.89 -3.07 23.45
CA THR A 67 10.33 -1.82 23.99
C THR A 67 10.77 -0.66 23.11
N LEU A 68 9.81 0.02 22.52
CA LEU A 68 10.08 1.19 21.68
C LEU A 68 10.68 2.35 22.50
N PRO A 69 11.65 3.09 21.93
CA PRO A 69 12.09 4.36 22.47
C PRO A 69 10.93 5.35 22.66
N ARG A 70 11.04 6.22 23.68
CA ARG A 70 9.98 7.18 24.05
C ARG A 70 9.91 8.40 23.13
N ASP A 71 10.97 8.65 22.37
CA ASP A 71 11.20 9.82 21.53
C ASP A 71 10.83 9.59 20.04
N LEU A 72 10.15 8.48 19.73
CA LEU A 72 9.55 8.24 18.41
C LEU A 72 8.26 9.06 18.23
N TYR A 73 8.41 10.37 18.00
CA TYR A 73 7.29 11.32 17.91
C TYR A 73 6.30 11.07 16.76
N HIS A 74 6.71 10.33 15.73
CA HIS A 74 5.83 9.90 14.64
C HIS A 74 4.87 8.77 15.04
N VAL A 75 5.14 8.08 16.15
CA VAL A 75 4.31 6.97 16.65
C VAL A 75 3.14 7.52 17.47
N GLN A 76 2.07 7.91 16.77
CA GLN A 76 0.93 8.63 17.37
C GLN A 76 -0.31 7.75 17.64
N SER A 77 -0.28 6.48 17.25
CA SER A 77 -1.39 5.55 17.44
C SER A 77 -0.92 4.17 17.91
N GLU A 78 -1.85 3.35 18.41
CA GLU A 78 -1.56 1.95 18.73
C GLU A 78 -1.17 1.14 17.48
N PHE A 79 -1.80 1.45 16.34
CA PHE A 79 -1.45 0.85 15.06
C PHE A 79 -0.02 1.22 14.63
N ALA A 80 0.36 2.49 14.70
CA ALA A 80 1.72 2.92 14.39
C ALA A 80 2.73 2.25 15.34
N ARG A 81 2.40 2.13 16.63
CA ARG A 81 3.23 1.42 17.61
C ARG A 81 3.35 -0.08 17.31
N TYR A 82 2.28 -0.70 16.82
CA TYR A 82 2.28 -2.08 16.37
C TYR A 82 3.21 -2.28 15.16
N MET A 83 3.21 -1.38 14.19
CA MET A 83 4.12 -1.48 13.04
C MET A 83 5.57 -1.17 13.43
N GLU A 84 5.78 -0.10 14.19
CA GLU A 84 7.11 0.39 14.56
C GLU A 84 7.94 -0.63 15.35
N MET A 85 7.32 -1.50 16.15
CA MET A 85 8.04 -2.52 16.93
C MET A 85 8.89 -3.47 16.06
N GLN A 86 8.34 -3.90 14.92
CA GLN A 86 9.05 -4.78 13.98
C GLN A 86 10.14 -4.04 13.20
N VAL A 87 10.01 -2.72 13.10
CA VAL A 87 10.96 -1.82 12.44
C VAL A 87 12.14 -1.53 13.37
N ASP A 88 11.85 -1.02 14.56
CA ASP A 88 12.85 -0.51 15.50
C ASP A 88 13.81 -1.61 15.96
N VAL A 89 13.31 -2.83 16.17
CA VAL A 89 14.15 -3.98 16.55
C VAL A 89 15.23 -4.30 15.52
N ARG A 90 15.10 -3.85 14.27
CA ARG A 90 16.08 -4.11 13.19
C ARG A 90 16.93 -2.90 12.84
N ARG A 91 16.73 -1.74 13.48
CA ARG A 91 17.52 -0.52 13.20
C ARG A 91 19.01 -0.66 13.49
N HIS A 92 19.39 -1.60 14.35
CA HIS A 92 20.77 -1.88 14.70
C HIS A 92 21.41 -3.00 13.86
N HIS A 93 20.64 -3.66 12.99
CA HIS A 93 21.18 -4.69 12.09
C HIS A 93 22.07 -4.04 11.03
N THR A 94 23.06 -4.76 10.56
CA THR A 94 23.93 -4.42 9.41
C THR A 94 23.25 -4.79 8.09
N ALA A 95 23.74 -4.26 6.97
CA ALA A 95 23.25 -4.64 5.63
C ALA A 95 23.26 -6.17 5.39
N PRO A 96 24.34 -6.92 5.68
CA PRO A 96 24.34 -8.37 5.53
C PRO A 96 23.25 -9.06 6.37
N GLU A 97 23.09 -8.68 7.64
CA GLU A 97 22.05 -9.24 8.52
C GLU A 97 20.64 -9.00 7.95
N MET A 98 20.37 -7.78 7.47
CA MET A 98 19.09 -7.45 6.83
C MET A 98 18.83 -8.30 5.58
N THR A 99 19.81 -8.43 4.69
CA THR A 99 19.65 -9.21 3.45
C THR A 99 19.49 -10.70 3.72
N SER A 100 20.25 -11.26 4.67
CA SER A 100 20.12 -12.68 5.05
C SER A 100 18.77 -12.99 5.71
N GLU A 101 18.28 -12.09 6.58
CA GLU A 101 16.96 -12.25 7.19
C GLU A 101 15.83 -12.15 6.15
N LEU A 102 15.93 -11.19 5.21
CA LEU A 102 14.98 -11.06 4.11
C LEU A 102 14.95 -12.32 3.24
N GLU A 103 16.11 -12.82 2.81
CA GLU A 103 16.22 -14.03 1.99
C GLU A 103 15.62 -15.26 2.70
N TYR A 104 15.95 -15.44 3.99
CA TYR A 104 15.39 -16.51 4.79
C TYR A 104 13.85 -16.42 4.89
N THR A 105 13.33 -15.20 5.07
CA THR A 105 11.89 -14.93 5.15
C THR A 105 11.19 -15.25 3.83
N ILE A 106 11.77 -14.83 2.70
CA ILE A 106 11.26 -15.12 1.34
C ILE A 106 11.14 -16.62 1.13
N ILE A 107 12.20 -17.39 1.44
CA ILE A 107 12.20 -18.85 1.25
C ILE A 107 11.05 -19.50 2.03
N ARG A 108 10.86 -19.10 3.29
CA ARG A 108 9.81 -19.64 4.16
C ARG A 108 8.42 -19.28 3.67
N ARG A 109 8.19 -18.00 3.32
CA ARG A 109 6.90 -17.52 2.81
C ARG A 109 6.55 -18.13 1.46
N ALA A 110 7.50 -18.22 0.53
CA ALA A 110 7.30 -18.88 -0.75
C ALA A 110 6.90 -20.35 -0.57
N ARG A 111 7.51 -21.07 0.40
CA ARG A 111 7.10 -22.43 0.75
C ARG A 111 5.68 -22.46 1.33
N GLN A 112 5.34 -21.53 2.23
CA GLN A 112 4.00 -21.45 2.84
C GLN A 112 2.94 -21.21 1.76
N LEU A 113 3.15 -20.23 0.88
CA LEU A 113 2.23 -19.90 -0.22
C LEU A 113 2.07 -21.06 -1.21
N ARG A 114 3.16 -21.73 -1.60
CA ARG A 114 3.07 -22.89 -2.51
C ARG A 114 2.25 -24.05 -1.95
N ASN A 115 2.22 -24.19 -0.62
CA ASN A 115 1.53 -25.25 0.11
C ASN A 115 0.22 -24.79 0.74
N GLU A 116 -0.30 -23.62 0.36
CA GLU A 116 -1.57 -23.12 0.89
C GLU A 116 -2.74 -23.94 0.33
N THR A 117 -3.49 -24.59 1.23
CA THR A 117 -4.63 -25.44 0.91
C THR A 117 -5.92 -24.97 1.57
N ARG A 118 -5.87 -23.92 2.40
CA ARG A 118 -7.04 -23.37 3.08
C ARG A 118 -7.89 -22.57 2.10
N ALA A 119 -9.20 -22.55 2.34
CA ALA A 119 -10.15 -21.80 1.53
C ALA A 119 -9.98 -20.28 1.72
N PRO A 120 -10.30 -19.44 0.71
CA PRO A 120 -10.13 -17.98 0.78
C PRO A 120 -10.83 -17.32 1.97
N ASP A 121 -11.97 -17.86 2.41
CA ASP A 121 -12.80 -17.40 3.53
C ASP A 121 -12.29 -17.87 4.90
N THR A 122 -11.22 -18.67 4.96
CA THR A 122 -10.63 -19.13 6.22
C THR A 122 -10.18 -17.93 7.05
N MET A 123 -10.62 -17.85 8.30
CA MET A 123 -10.21 -16.78 9.21
C MET A 123 -8.76 -16.97 9.68
N VAL A 124 -8.00 -15.87 9.63
CA VAL A 124 -6.62 -15.78 10.08
C VAL A 124 -6.43 -14.53 10.94
N ARG A 125 -5.37 -14.52 11.74
CA ARG A 125 -5.02 -13.38 12.59
C ARG A 125 -4.65 -12.16 11.74
N ALA A 126 -5.13 -11.00 12.15
CA ALA A 126 -4.79 -9.69 11.62
C ALA A 126 -4.01 -8.87 12.66
N PRO A 127 -3.39 -7.75 12.26
CA PRO A 127 -2.76 -6.80 13.18
C PRO A 127 -3.65 -6.42 14.37
N LEU A 128 -3.03 -6.09 15.50
CA LEU A 128 -3.71 -5.76 16.76
C LEU A 128 -4.62 -6.87 17.31
N GLY A 129 -4.44 -8.12 16.88
CA GLY A 129 -5.22 -9.26 17.38
C GLY A 129 -6.63 -9.35 16.79
N ALA A 130 -6.92 -8.59 15.74
CA ALA A 130 -8.13 -8.75 14.95
C ALA A 130 -8.10 -10.07 14.15
N GLU A 131 -9.20 -10.39 13.46
CA GLU A 131 -9.28 -11.50 12.51
C GLU A 131 -9.75 -10.99 11.15
N GLN A 132 -9.29 -11.65 10.08
CA GLN A 132 -9.69 -11.37 8.71
C GLN A 132 -9.69 -12.65 7.88
N THR A 133 -10.30 -12.63 6.69
CA THR A 133 -10.20 -13.76 5.76
C THR A 133 -8.77 -13.90 5.22
N LEU A 134 -8.37 -15.13 4.89
CA LEU A 134 -7.10 -15.42 4.26
C LEU A 134 -6.94 -14.65 2.95
N GLU A 135 -8.02 -14.52 2.19
CA GLU A 135 -8.04 -13.73 0.96
C GLU A 135 -7.67 -12.27 1.21
N LEU A 136 -8.30 -11.62 2.21
CA LEU A 136 -8.01 -10.24 2.56
C LEU A 136 -6.57 -10.11 3.06
N ALA A 137 -6.09 -11.06 3.87
CA ALA A 137 -4.71 -11.06 4.35
C ALA A 137 -3.71 -11.09 3.19
N MET A 138 -3.87 -12.03 2.25
CA MET A 138 -2.96 -12.16 1.10
C MET A 138 -3.04 -10.95 0.16
N ARG A 139 -4.25 -10.45 -0.10
CA ARG A 139 -4.47 -9.23 -0.88
C ARG A 139 -3.73 -8.03 -0.30
N MET A 140 -3.90 -7.80 1.00
CA MET A 140 -3.26 -6.68 1.70
C MET A 140 -1.74 -6.84 1.75
N ARG A 141 -1.20 -8.06 1.92
CA ARG A 141 0.25 -8.30 1.84
C ARG A 141 0.82 -8.03 0.45
N ALA A 142 0.13 -8.44 -0.61
CA ALA A 142 0.56 -8.15 -1.97
C ALA A 142 0.59 -6.64 -2.26
N PHE A 143 -0.45 -5.91 -1.83
CA PHE A 143 -0.50 -4.45 -1.95
C PHE A 143 0.61 -3.75 -1.13
N ASP A 144 0.73 -4.08 0.16
CA ASP A 144 1.72 -3.48 1.07
C ASP A 144 3.15 -3.69 0.58
N THR A 145 3.48 -4.93 0.17
CA THR A 145 4.81 -5.26 -0.35
C THR A 145 5.12 -4.49 -1.64
N TRP A 146 4.16 -4.39 -2.57
CA TRP A 146 4.35 -3.64 -3.80
C TRP A 146 4.48 -2.13 -3.56
N ALA A 147 3.68 -1.56 -2.64
CA ALA A 147 3.78 -0.15 -2.28
C ALA A 147 5.16 0.19 -1.70
N HIS A 148 5.66 -0.67 -0.80
CA HIS A 148 7.00 -0.53 -0.21
C HIS A 148 8.13 -0.80 -1.20
N GLU A 149 7.93 -1.65 -2.20
CA GLU A 149 8.85 -1.75 -3.34
C GLU A 149 8.99 -0.40 -4.06
N GLN A 150 7.88 0.34 -4.25
CA GLN A 150 7.93 1.68 -4.88
C GLN A 150 8.59 2.72 -3.96
N ASP A 151 8.38 2.64 -2.65
CA ASP A 151 9.08 3.49 -1.66
C ASP A 151 10.61 3.31 -1.78
N LEU A 152 11.07 2.06 -1.86
CA LEU A 152 12.48 1.71 -2.03
C LEU A 152 13.03 2.18 -3.38
N ARG A 153 12.32 1.94 -4.47
CA ARG A 153 12.72 2.38 -5.81
C ARG A 153 12.90 3.89 -5.86
N THR A 154 11.97 4.64 -5.27
CA THR A 154 12.05 6.10 -5.17
C THR A 154 13.28 6.55 -4.36
N ALA A 155 13.51 5.96 -3.19
CA ALA A 155 14.64 6.30 -2.32
C ALA A 155 16.02 5.96 -2.94
N LEU A 156 16.05 4.97 -3.83
CA LEU A 156 17.26 4.48 -4.49
C LEU A 156 17.43 5.01 -5.93
N GLY A 157 16.54 5.90 -6.38
CA GLY A 157 16.58 6.47 -7.73
C GLY A 157 16.44 5.43 -8.85
N ARG A 158 15.63 4.38 -8.62
CA ARG A 158 15.34 3.33 -9.59
C ARG A 158 13.94 3.52 -10.22
N PRO A 159 13.72 3.16 -11.49
CA PRO A 159 12.40 3.20 -12.12
C PRO A 159 11.37 2.33 -11.38
N GLY A 160 10.09 2.70 -11.40
CA GLY A 160 8.99 1.97 -10.75
C GLY A 160 8.44 0.79 -11.56
N ASN A 161 8.10 -0.31 -10.89
CA ASN A 161 7.40 -1.47 -11.47
C ASN A 161 5.88 -1.20 -11.52
N LEU A 162 5.51 -0.14 -12.24
CA LEU A 162 4.17 0.44 -12.18
C LEU A 162 3.10 -0.36 -12.93
N ASP A 163 3.49 -1.36 -13.71
CA ASP A 163 2.63 -2.31 -14.43
C ASP A 163 3.01 -3.76 -14.09
N SER A 164 3.31 -4.02 -12.81
CA SER A 164 3.54 -5.37 -12.31
C SER A 164 2.26 -5.98 -11.77
N PRO A 165 2.22 -7.31 -11.50
CA PRO A 165 1.03 -7.92 -10.89
C PRO A 165 0.61 -7.25 -9.56
N GLY A 166 1.57 -6.75 -8.78
CA GLY A 166 1.30 -5.96 -7.57
C GLY A 166 0.60 -4.62 -7.84
N ALA A 167 0.88 -3.97 -8.97
CA ALA A 167 0.25 -2.71 -9.36
C ALA A 167 -1.26 -2.88 -9.61
N TYR A 168 -1.67 -4.00 -10.21
CA TYR A 168 -3.09 -4.31 -10.42
C TYR A 168 -3.83 -4.59 -9.11
N VAL A 169 -3.21 -5.31 -8.17
CA VAL A 169 -3.76 -5.50 -6.82
C VAL A 169 -3.87 -4.16 -6.10
N ALA A 170 -2.85 -3.31 -6.20
CA ALA A 170 -2.84 -1.97 -5.62
C ALA A 170 -3.97 -1.11 -6.18
N ARG A 171 -4.17 -1.09 -7.50
CA ARG A 171 -5.29 -0.41 -8.15
C ARG A 171 -6.61 -0.82 -7.52
N ASP A 172 -6.87 -2.12 -7.43
CA ASP A 172 -8.17 -2.61 -6.93
C ASP A 172 -8.37 -2.28 -5.44
N CYS A 173 -7.32 -2.39 -4.61
CA CYS A 173 -7.36 -1.95 -3.21
C CYS A 173 -7.67 -0.45 -3.07
N LEU A 174 -7.01 0.39 -3.86
CA LEU A 174 -7.17 1.84 -3.78
C LEU A 174 -8.54 2.29 -4.33
N LEU A 175 -9.07 1.62 -5.35
CA LEU A 175 -10.41 1.89 -5.87
C LEU A 175 -11.51 1.61 -4.84
N GLU A 176 -11.37 0.57 -4.02
CA GLU A 176 -12.33 0.25 -2.96
C GLU A 176 -12.39 1.29 -1.85
N ALA A 177 -11.33 2.09 -1.69
CA ALA A 177 -11.30 3.16 -0.70
C ALA A 177 -11.99 4.45 -1.19
N LEU A 178 -12.12 4.65 -2.51
CA LEU A 178 -12.66 5.87 -3.09
C LEU A 178 -14.08 6.24 -2.61
N PRO A 179 -15.04 5.32 -2.46
CA PRO A 179 -16.36 5.66 -1.93
C PRO A 179 -16.31 6.35 -0.57
N LYS A 180 -15.46 5.86 0.34
CA LYS A 180 -15.27 6.46 1.67
C LYS A 180 -14.60 7.83 1.54
N VAL A 181 -13.52 7.94 0.77
CA VAL A 181 -12.80 9.21 0.56
C VAL A 181 -13.74 10.29 0.01
N VAL A 182 -14.48 9.98 -1.05
CA VAL A 182 -15.32 10.96 -1.74
C VAL A 182 -16.59 11.29 -0.96
N ALA A 183 -17.37 10.28 -0.56
CA ALA A 183 -18.68 10.52 0.02
C ALA A 183 -18.60 10.92 1.50
N LYS A 184 -17.73 10.27 2.28
CA LYS A 184 -17.65 10.46 3.74
C LYS A 184 -16.62 11.51 4.13
N ASP A 185 -15.38 11.34 3.68
CA ASP A 185 -14.26 12.13 4.21
C ASP A 185 -14.19 13.52 3.54
N ALA A 186 -14.36 13.58 2.21
CA ALA A 186 -14.40 14.83 1.44
C ALA A 186 -15.79 15.49 1.42
N GLY A 187 -16.85 14.73 1.73
CA GLY A 187 -18.22 15.26 1.87
C GLY A 187 -18.89 15.63 0.54
N ALA A 188 -18.66 14.84 -0.52
CA ALA A 188 -19.33 15.06 -1.80
C ALA A 188 -20.88 15.09 -1.64
N PRO A 189 -21.60 16.02 -2.31
CA PRO A 189 -23.04 16.16 -2.13
C PRO A 189 -23.82 14.89 -2.50
N ALA A 190 -24.99 14.69 -1.87
CA ALA A 190 -25.92 13.65 -2.28
C ALA A 190 -26.37 13.83 -3.74
N ASN A 191 -26.65 12.73 -4.43
CA ASN A 191 -26.99 12.70 -5.87
C ASN A 191 -25.90 13.32 -6.77
N SER A 192 -24.64 13.14 -6.42
CA SER A 192 -23.50 13.61 -7.21
C SER A 192 -22.66 12.47 -7.77
N ALA A 193 -21.78 12.81 -8.71
CA ALA A 193 -20.79 11.90 -9.25
C ALA A 193 -19.43 12.59 -9.32
N VAL A 194 -18.38 11.86 -8.97
CA VAL A 194 -16.98 12.27 -9.08
C VAL A 194 -16.27 11.29 -10.00
N VAL A 195 -15.49 11.81 -10.95
CA VAL A 195 -14.75 10.98 -11.91
C VAL A 195 -13.25 11.04 -11.60
N PHE A 196 -12.61 9.88 -11.61
CA PHE A 196 -11.16 9.71 -11.62
C PHE A 196 -10.75 9.21 -13.00
N ASP A 197 -9.93 9.99 -13.69
CA ASP A 197 -9.35 9.67 -15.00
C ASP A 197 -7.83 9.46 -14.83
N VAL A 198 -7.45 8.19 -14.71
CA VAL A 198 -6.06 7.79 -14.42
C VAL A 198 -5.46 7.16 -15.66
N HIS A 199 -4.35 7.73 -16.12
CA HIS A 199 -3.63 7.29 -17.32
C HIS A 199 -2.24 6.75 -16.98
N GLY A 200 -1.58 6.14 -17.96
CA GLY A 200 -0.23 5.59 -17.83
C GLY A 200 -0.22 4.06 -17.83
N PRO A 201 0.75 3.42 -17.17
CA PRO A 201 0.95 1.97 -17.26
C PRO A 201 -0.24 1.13 -16.76
N VAL A 202 -0.97 1.64 -15.77
CA VAL A 202 -2.26 1.08 -15.32
C VAL A 202 -3.31 2.17 -15.45
N GLU A 203 -4.11 2.07 -16.52
CA GLU A 203 -5.14 3.06 -16.84
C GLU A 203 -6.53 2.64 -16.34
N PHE A 204 -7.32 3.61 -15.89
CA PHE A 204 -8.73 3.43 -15.59
C PHE A 204 -9.49 4.76 -15.56
N LEU A 205 -10.74 4.70 -16.00
CA LEU A 205 -11.77 5.68 -15.70
C LEU A 205 -12.73 5.09 -14.67
N ARG A 206 -12.91 5.76 -13.52
CA ARG A 206 -13.85 5.31 -12.48
C ARG A 206 -14.72 6.47 -12.00
N THR A 207 -15.99 6.17 -11.81
CA THR A 207 -16.97 7.11 -11.26
C THR A 207 -17.32 6.68 -9.85
N VAL A 208 -17.15 7.58 -8.88
CA VAL A 208 -17.76 7.45 -7.56
C VAL A 208 -19.11 8.16 -7.58
N ARG A 209 -20.19 7.42 -7.30
CA ARG A 209 -21.55 7.94 -7.23
C ARG A 209 -21.99 8.04 -5.78
N VAL A 210 -22.51 9.19 -5.40
CA VAL A 210 -23.09 9.42 -4.08
C VAL A 210 -24.60 9.41 -4.20
N ASP A 211 -25.27 8.46 -3.56
CA ASP A 211 -26.73 8.34 -3.60
C ASP A 211 -27.43 9.42 -2.75
N ALA A 212 -28.76 9.36 -2.71
CA ALA A 212 -29.57 10.31 -1.94
C ALA A 212 -29.35 10.23 -0.42
N ASP A 213 -28.88 9.09 0.08
CA ASP A 213 -28.57 8.85 1.49
C ASP A 213 -27.11 9.22 1.83
N GLY A 214 -26.35 9.73 0.86
CA GLY A 214 -24.94 10.11 1.02
C GLY A 214 -23.97 8.92 0.96
N ARG A 215 -24.39 7.76 0.45
CA ARG A 215 -23.52 6.58 0.33
C ARG A 215 -22.81 6.57 -1.01
N GLY A 216 -21.50 6.38 -0.96
CA GLY A 216 -20.66 6.23 -2.12
C GLY A 216 -20.68 4.80 -2.68
N THR A 217 -20.69 4.66 -4.01
CA THR A 217 -20.33 3.44 -4.74
C THR A 217 -19.37 3.77 -5.87
N VAL A 218 -18.53 2.83 -6.29
CA VAL A 218 -17.60 3.02 -7.42
C VAL A 218 -17.96 2.07 -8.55
N ASP A 219 -18.02 2.61 -9.77
CA ASP A 219 -18.24 1.83 -10.99
C ASP A 219 -17.39 2.33 -12.16
N GLY A 220 -17.36 1.55 -13.24
CA GLY A 220 -16.65 1.90 -14.48
C GLY A 220 -17.50 2.65 -15.51
N ALA A 221 -18.77 2.94 -15.21
CA ALA A 221 -19.63 3.66 -16.14
C ALA A 221 -19.30 5.16 -16.09
N PRO A 222 -19.01 5.80 -17.24
CA PRO A 222 -18.72 7.23 -17.27
C PRO A 222 -19.92 8.03 -16.78
N SER A 223 -19.67 9.13 -16.07
CA SER A 223 -20.68 10.16 -15.80
C SER A 223 -20.57 11.26 -16.87
N LEU A 224 -21.70 11.66 -17.46
CA LEU A 224 -21.75 12.77 -18.43
C LEU A 224 -21.87 14.14 -17.77
N GLY A 225 -22.11 14.19 -16.45
CA GLY A 225 -22.18 15.44 -15.67
C GLY A 225 -21.60 15.24 -14.27
N PRO A 226 -20.30 14.90 -14.14
CA PRO A 226 -19.66 14.84 -12.84
C PRO A 226 -19.57 16.24 -12.23
N VAL A 227 -19.69 16.32 -10.91
CA VAL A 227 -19.49 17.58 -10.16
C VAL A 227 -18.01 17.95 -10.17
N VAL A 228 -17.12 16.95 -10.13
CA VAL A 228 -15.69 17.13 -10.29
C VAL A 228 -15.07 15.94 -11.01
N THR A 229 -14.07 16.22 -11.86
CA THR A 229 -13.19 15.24 -12.49
C THR A 229 -11.75 15.49 -12.05
N LEU A 230 -11.09 14.44 -11.56
CA LEU A 230 -9.68 14.43 -11.18
C LEU A 230 -8.91 13.59 -12.22
N ALA A 231 -8.01 14.23 -12.96
CA ALA A 231 -7.16 13.55 -13.94
C ALA A 231 -5.68 13.62 -13.53
N MET A 232 -5.00 12.47 -13.52
CA MET A 232 -3.59 12.35 -13.14
C MET A 232 -2.99 11.04 -13.69
N ASP A 233 -1.67 10.91 -13.68
CA ASP A 233 -1.01 9.65 -14.03
C ASP A 233 -1.03 8.64 -12.86
N TRP A 234 -0.86 7.36 -13.18
CA TRP A 234 -0.90 6.26 -12.22
C TRP A 234 0.12 6.41 -11.07
N GLU A 235 1.34 6.89 -11.35
CA GLU A 235 2.34 7.09 -10.29
C GLU A 235 1.89 8.18 -9.31
N THR A 236 1.38 9.29 -9.83
CA THR A 236 0.81 10.38 -9.02
C THR A 236 -0.37 9.89 -8.18
N TYR A 237 -1.28 9.11 -8.77
CA TYR A 237 -2.42 8.52 -8.07
C TYR A 237 -1.97 7.67 -6.88
N VAL A 238 -1.05 6.73 -7.09
CA VAL A 238 -0.55 5.85 -6.03
C VAL A 238 0.16 6.63 -4.95
N ARG A 239 1.01 7.59 -5.32
CA ARG A 239 1.76 8.38 -4.34
C ARG A 239 0.86 9.24 -3.47
N LEU A 240 -0.22 9.77 -4.02
CA LEU A 240 -1.24 10.50 -3.25
C LEU A 240 -2.03 9.54 -2.36
N ALA A 241 -2.53 8.44 -2.93
CA ALA A 241 -3.38 7.49 -2.22
C ALA A 241 -2.66 6.75 -1.09
N CYS A 242 -1.35 6.51 -1.24
CA CYS A 242 -0.49 5.95 -0.19
C CYS A 242 0.12 7.05 0.71
N GLY A 243 -0.22 8.33 0.54
CA GLY A 243 0.30 9.42 1.40
C GLY A 243 1.80 9.69 1.27
N ARG A 244 2.43 9.26 0.18
CA ARG A 244 3.87 9.46 -0.13
C ARG A 244 4.17 10.84 -0.71
N VAL A 245 3.15 11.56 -1.14
CA VAL A 245 3.26 12.96 -1.58
C VAL A 245 2.01 13.74 -1.18
N ARG A 246 2.19 15.03 -0.88
CA ARG A 246 1.06 15.93 -0.66
C ARG A 246 0.57 16.48 -2.00
N ALA A 247 -0.74 16.68 -2.13
CA ALA A 247 -1.35 17.27 -3.33
C ALA A 247 -0.67 18.58 -3.77
N ALA A 248 -0.28 19.44 -2.82
CA ALA A 248 0.43 20.69 -3.09
C ALA A 248 1.77 20.52 -3.83
N ALA A 249 2.44 19.38 -3.68
CA ALA A 249 3.73 19.11 -4.31
C ALA A 249 3.61 18.53 -5.73
N VAL A 250 2.39 18.19 -6.18
CA VAL A 250 2.11 17.60 -7.50
C VAL A 250 0.93 18.28 -8.20
N GLN A 251 0.68 19.56 -7.88
CA GLN A 251 -0.45 20.32 -8.45
C GLN A 251 -0.39 20.43 -9.97
N ASP A 252 0.81 20.48 -10.54
CA ASP A 252 1.07 20.49 -11.98
C ASP A 252 0.79 19.14 -12.66
N ARG A 253 0.71 18.06 -11.88
CA ARG A 253 0.41 16.69 -12.36
C ARG A 253 -1.04 16.26 -12.13
N VAL A 254 -1.83 17.08 -11.45
CA VAL A 254 -3.25 16.81 -11.15
C VAL A 254 -4.12 17.89 -11.77
N LYS A 255 -4.94 17.50 -12.74
CA LYS A 255 -5.97 18.38 -13.30
C LYS A 255 -7.28 18.16 -12.56
N VAL A 256 -7.86 19.26 -12.07
CA VAL A 256 -9.19 19.30 -11.46
C VAL A 256 -10.11 20.08 -12.40
N ASP A 257 -11.21 19.46 -12.83
CA ASP A 257 -12.25 20.09 -13.65
C ASP A 257 -13.61 20.03 -12.94
N GLY A 258 -14.37 21.12 -12.93
CA GLY A 258 -15.60 21.27 -12.13
C GLY A 258 -15.38 21.96 -10.77
N ASP A 259 -15.96 21.42 -9.71
CA ASP A 259 -15.88 21.98 -8.35
C ASP A 259 -14.46 21.87 -7.76
N ALA A 260 -13.75 22.99 -7.71
CA ALA A 260 -12.38 23.07 -7.21
C ALA A 260 -12.28 22.86 -5.70
N GLU A 261 -13.28 23.26 -4.91
CA GLU A 261 -13.26 23.08 -3.45
C GLU A 261 -13.44 21.60 -3.10
N LEU A 262 -14.37 20.92 -3.76
CA LEU A 262 -14.54 19.48 -3.61
C LEU A 262 -13.31 18.70 -4.10
N GLY A 263 -12.74 19.09 -5.25
CA GLY A 263 -11.50 18.48 -5.74
C GLY A 263 -10.35 18.60 -4.75
N ALA A 264 -10.16 19.78 -4.14
CA ALA A 264 -9.16 20.00 -3.11
C ALA A 264 -9.45 19.21 -1.82
N ALA A 265 -10.72 19.08 -1.43
CA ALA A 265 -11.13 18.27 -0.29
C ALA A 265 -10.81 16.78 -0.51
N ILE A 266 -11.14 16.24 -1.68
CA ILE A 266 -10.83 14.86 -2.05
C ILE A 266 -9.31 14.63 -1.98
N LEU A 267 -8.52 15.47 -2.62
CA LEU A 267 -7.06 15.33 -2.65
C LEU A 267 -6.41 15.43 -1.26
N ARG A 268 -7.03 16.16 -0.32
CA ARG A 268 -6.56 16.25 1.07
C ARG A 268 -6.83 14.96 1.84
N GLU A 269 -8.00 14.35 1.64
CA GLU A 269 -8.42 13.11 2.32
C GLU A 269 -7.99 11.83 1.56
N PHE A 270 -7.23 11.96 0.48
CA PHE A 270 -6.99 10.85 -0.44
C PHE A 270 -5.99 9.81 0.09
N ALA A 271 -5.17 10.14 1.08
CA ALA A 271 -4.26 9.18 1.69
C ALA A 271 -5.06 8.14 2.50
N VAL A 272 -5.11 6.90 2.02
CA VAL A 272 -5.93 5.80 2.58
C VAL A 272 -5.11 4.70 3.24
N THR A 273 -3.79 4.74 3.12
CA THR A 273 -2.90 3.84 3.87
C THR A 273 -2.61 4.41 5.26
N PRO A 274 -2.50 3.57 6.29
CA PRO A 274 -2.13 3.99 7.64
C PRO A 274 -0.75 4.65 7.77
#